data_AF-A0A0Q6EE05-F1
#
_entry.id   AF-A0A0Q6EE05-F1
#
_cell.length_a   1.000
_cell.length_b   1.000
_cell.length_c   1.000
_cell.angle_alpha   90.00
_cell.angle_beta   90.00
_cell.angle_gamma   90.00
#
_symmetry.space_group_name_H-M   'P 1'
#
loop_
_entity.id
_entity.type
_entity.pdbx_description
1 polymer ?
#
loop_
_entity_poly.entity_id
_entity_poly.type
_entity_poly.pdbx_seq_one_letter_code
_entity_poly.pdbx_strand_id
1 'polypeptide(L)'
;MTLRRLRHAILAAALFSAGPALAEEAGKAADPHAGHSMSPMAAETPAACKAAEPKADAAGGMAPGMAMQGSMSGDLSPVQAANMAAMEVMHGPMTAAAAIEDADLAFNCGMIAHHRGAIAMAKVELEHGKDTASRTLAEKIIAAQETEIAEMTAWVEAHAK
;
A
#
# COMPACT_ATOMS: atom_id res chain seq x y z
N MET A 1 60.58 -33.13 53.72
CA MET A 1 59.40 -33.99 53.90
C MET A 1 58.45 -33.81 52.71
N THR A 2 58.26 -34.89 51.91
CA THR A 2 57.10 -35.26 51.03
C THR A 2 56.45 -34.18 50.15
N LEU A 3 56.66 -34.05 48.83
CA LEU A 3 56.40 -34.93 47.65
C LEU A 3 54.92 -35.33 47.38
N ARG A 4 54.31 -34.79 46.30
CA ARG A 4 53.40 -35.42 45.28
C ARG A 4 52.60 -34.33 44.52
N ARG A 5 52.99 -33.92 43.30
CA ARG A 5 52.59 -34.44 41.96
C ARG A 5 51.08 -34.43 41.67
N LEU A 6 50.64 -33.59 40.73
CA LEU A 6 49.72 -34.01 39.67
C LEU A 6 49.97 -33.19 38.39
N ARG A 7 50.27 -33.90 37.30
CA ARG A 7 50.49 -33.39 35.94
C ARG A 7 49.15 -33.52 35.21
N HIS A 8 48.69 -32.48 34.52
CA HIS A 8 47.78 -32.65 33.39
C HIS A 8 48.19 -31.67 32.28
N ALA A 9 48.83 -32.24 31.26
CA ALA A 9 48.85 -31.67 29.92
C ALA A 9 47.47 -31.88 29.31
N ILE A 10 46.98 -30.92 28.52
CA ILE A 10 46.28 -31.15 27.25
C ILE A 10 46.42 -29.86 26.44
N LEU A 11 47.20 -29.97 25.37
CA LEU A 11 47.27 -29.07 24.24
C LEU A 11 46.17 -29.54 23.27
N ALA A 12 45.18 -28.71 22.95
CA ALA A 12 44.21 -29.03 21.91
C ALA A 12 44.34 -28.00 20.79
N ALA A 13 45.07 -28.40 19.74
CA ALA A 13 44.97 -27.82 18.41
C ALA A 13 43.79 -28.49 17.70
N ALA A 14 42.91 -27.71 17.09
CA ALA A 14 41.99 -28.21 16.07
C ALA A 14 41.90 -27.18 14.94
N LEU A 15 42.36 -27.66 13.79
CA LEU A 15 42.36 -27.01 12.48
C LEU A 15 40.96 -27.07 11.83
N PHE A 16 40.65 -25.97 11.14
CA PHE A 16 39.99 -25.82 9.84
C PHE A 16 39.07 -26.94 9.29
N SER A 17 37.84 -26.56 8.92
CA SER A 17 37.18 -27.07 7.71
C SER A 17 36.16 -26.07 7.17
N ALA A 18 36.32 -25.70 5.90
CA ALA A 18 35.39 -24.88 5.13
C ALA A 18 34.43 -25.76 4.29
N GLY A 19 33.17 -25.33 4.16
CA GLY A 19 32.18 -25.68 3.12
C GLY A 19 31.42 -27.01 3.27
N PRO A 20 30.25 -27.23 2.59
CA PRO A 20 29.78 -26.54 1.38
C PRO A 20 28.27 -26.12 1.32
N ALA A 21 27.98 -25.30 0.31
CA ALA A 21 26.82 -25.25 -0.62
C ALA A 21 25.35 -25.47 -0.18
N LEU A 22 24.53 -24.50 -0.61
CA LEU A 22 23.20 -24.60 -1.26
C LEU A 22 22.18 -25.63 -0.72
N ALA A 23 21.11 -25.10 -0.12
CA ALA A 23 19.81 -25.78 -0.07
C ALA A 23 18.73 -24.81 -0.57
N GLU A 24 18.22 -25.17 -1.73
CA GLU A 24 17.01 -24.70 -2.40
C GLU A 24 15.81 -25.26 -1.63
N GLU A 25 14.99 -24.39 -1.03
CA GLU A 25 13.68 -24.79 -0.48
C GLU A 25 12.60 -24.32 -1.47
N ALA A 26 12.24 -25.26 -2.35
CA ALA A 26 11.04 -25.20 -3.16
C ALA A 26 9.81 -25.28 -2.24
N GLY A 27 9.33 -24.14 -1.78
CA GLY A 27 8.09 -23.99 -1.03
C GLY A 27 6.87 -24.26 -1.92
N LYS A 28 6.23 -25.39 -1.64
CA LYS A 28 4.91 -25.89 -2.08
C LYS A 28 3.96 -24.82 -2.64
N ALA A 29 3.45 -25.05 -3.86
CA ALA A 29 2.31 -24.34 -4.42
C ALA A 29 1.10 -24.42 -3.48
N ALA A 30 0.65 -23.27 -2.99
CA ALA A 30 -0.60 -23.13 -2.24
C ALA A 30 -1.79 -23.06 -3.21
N ASP A 31 -2.86 -23.79 -2.90
CA ASP A 31 -4.16 -23.72 -3.55
C ASP A 31 -4.69 -22.27 -3.59
N PRO A 32 -5.01 -21.67 -4.76
CA PRO A 32 -5.47 -20.27 -4.82
C PRO A 32 -6.96 -20.09 -4.45
N HIS A 33 -7.64 -21.13 -3.94
CA HIS A 33 -9.08 -21.10 -3.71
C HIS A 33 -9.53 -21.54 -2.32
N ALA A 34 -8.65 -21.49 -1.32
CA ALA A 34 -9.04 -21.69 0.08
C ALA A 34 -9.20 -20.36 0.82
N GLY A 35 -10.43 -19.84 0.83
CA GLY A 35 -10.91 -18.94 1.88
C GLY A 35 -10.27 -17.55 1.94
N HIS A 36 -10.56 -16.69 0.97
CA HIS A 36 -10.51 -15.25 1.21
C HIS A 36 -11.64 -14.91 2.18
N SER A 37 -11.37 -15.07 3.47
CA SER A 37 -12.05 -14.28 4.50
C SER A 37 -11.86 -12.84 4.06
N MET A 38 -12.93 -12.24 3.53
CA MET A 38 -12.95 -10.82 3.20
C MET A 38 -12.57 -10.09 4.48
N SER A 39 -11.32 -9.62 4.56
CA SER A 39 -10.92 -8.63 5.56
C SER A 39 -11.96 -7.51 5.52
N PRO A 40 -12.31 -6.93 6.68
CA PRO A 40 -13.30 -5.88 6.73
C PRO A 40 -12.87 -4.82 5.72
N MET A 41 -13.83 -4.42 4.89
CA MET A 41 -13.63 -3.45 3.82
C MET A 41 -12.73 -2.32 4.30
N ALA A 42 -11.77 -1.94 3.44
CA ALA A 42 -10.87 -0.80 3.59
C ALA A 42 -11.39 0.21 4.59
N ALA A 43 -10.65 0.41 5.70
CA ALA A 43 -11.00 1.35 6.76
C ALA A 43 -11.65 2.60 6.16
N GLU A 44 -12.83 2.98 6.64
CA GLU A 44 -13.57 4.12 6.08
C GLU A 44 -12.71 5.39 6.13
N THR A 45 -12.96 6.37 5.25
CA THR A 45 -12.26 7.66 5.33
C THR A 45 -12.46 8.24 6.74
N PRO A 46 -11.38 8.55 7.49
CA PRO A 46 -11.52 9.15 8.81
C PRO A 46 -12.35 10.43 8.75
N ALA A 47 -13.17 10.69 9.77
CA ALA A 47 -14.06 11.86 9.78
C ALA A 47 -13.31 13.18 9.60
N ALA A 48 -12.11 13.30 10.20
CA ALA A 48 -11.24 14.46 10.03
C ALA A 48 -10.80 14.70 8.57
N CYS A 49 -10.67 13.63 7.78
CA CYS A 49 -10.35 13.73 6.35
C CYS A 49 -11.57 14.09 5.49
N LYS A 50 -12.80 13.87 5.98
CA LYS A 50 -14.05 14.27 5.30
C LYS A 50 -14.39 15.76 5.52
N ALA A 51 -13.97 16.33 6.66
CA ALA A 51 -14.27 17.72 7.02
C ALA A 51 -13.60 18.76 6.09
N ALA A 52 -12.61 18.34 5.30
CA ALA A 52 -11.91 19.17 4.33
C ALA A 52 -12.54 19.16 2.93
N GLU A 53 -13.58 18.35 2.69
CA GLU A 53 -14.29 18.38 1.41
C GLU A 53 -14.96 19.76 1.25
N PRO A 54 -14.71 20.50 0.15
CA PRO A 54 -15.45 21.71 -0.10
C PRO A 54 -16.93 21.33 -0.18
N LYS A 55 -17.74 21.94 0.68
CA LYS A 55 -19.21 21.81 0.59
C LYS A 55 -19.59 22.11 -0.85
N ALA A 56 -20.36 21.22 -1.47
CA ALA A 56 -20.81 21.32 -2.86
C ALA A 56 -21.53 22.65 -3.19
N ASP A 57 -21.83 23.46 -2.17
CA ASP A 57 -22.55 24.72 -2.22
C ASP A 57 -21.64 25.96 -2.28
N ALA A 58 -20.31 25.80 -2.10
CA ALA A 58 -19.36 26.91 -1.99
C ALA A 58 -18.51 27.15 -3.25
N ALA A 59 -18.94 26.69 -4.42
CA ALA A 59 -18.36 27.05 -5.71
C ALA A 59 -18.77 28.48 -6.13
N GLY A 60 -18.43 29.46 -5.30
CA GLY A 60 -18.47 30.87 -5.64
C GLY A 60 -17.22 31.28 -6.40
N GLY A 61 -17.30 31.24 -7.74
CA GLY A 61 -16.61 32.22 -8.59
C GLY A 61 -15.08 32.19 -8.63
N MET A 62 -14.45 31.04 -8.91
CA MET A 62 -13.20 31.03 -9.68
C MET A 62 -13.48 30.22 -10.94
N ALA A 63 -13.26 30.84 -12.10
CA ALA A 63 -13.47 30.23 -13.41
C ALA A 63 -12.88 28.81 -13.41
N PRO A 64 -13.65 27.78 -13.83
CA PRO A 64 -13.10 26.44 -13.97
C PRO A 64 -11.88 26.57 -14.87
N GLY A 65 -10.73 26.18 -14.33
CA GLY A 65 -9.48 26.12 -15.07
C GLY A 65 -9.76 25.48 -16.41
N MET A 66 -9.23 26.10 -17.48
CA MET A 66 -9.25 25.65 -18.86
C MET A 66 -9.52 24.16 -18.90
N ALA A 67 -10.80 23.84 -19.06
CA ALA A 67 -11.20 22.47 -19.04
C ALA A 67 -10.41 21.82 -20.18
N MET A 68 -9.72 20.72 -19.90
CA MET A 68 -9.28 19.78 -20.93
C MET A 68 -10.53 19.11 -21.53
N GLN A 69 -11.53 19.91 -21.90
CA GLN A 69 -12.81 19.59 -22.51
C GLN A 69 -12.61 19.48 -24.02
N GLY A 70 -11.59 18.73 -24.42
CA GLY A 70 -11.15 18.71 -25.80
C GLY A 70 -10.18 17.59 -26.06
N SER A 71 -10.57 16.33 -25.78
CA SER A 71 -10.11 15.19 -26.60
C SER A 71 -10.69 13.80 -26.29
N MET A 72 -11.68 13.60 -25.41
CA MET A 72 -12.20 12.25 -25.09
C MET A 72 -13.67 12.05 -25.48
N SER A 73 -14.07 12.52 -26.67
CA SER A 73 -15.41 12.27 -27.23
C SER A 73 -15.49 10.96 -28.04
N GLY A 74 -14.67 9.96 -27.71
CA GLY A 74 -14.73 8.61 -28.29
C GLY A 74 -15.30 7.61 -27.29
N ASP A 75 -15.97 6.57 -27.78
CA ASP A 75 -16.43 5.45 -26.93
C ASP A 75 -15.22 4.83 -26.20
N LEU A 76 -15.22 4.94 -24.88
CA LEU A 76 -14.18 4.36 -24.04
C LEU A 76 -14.29 2.83 -24.05
N SER A 77 -13.17 2.13 -24.16
CA SER A 77 -13.15 0.69 -23.86
C SER A 77 -13.48 0.46 -22.38
N PRO A 78 -13.97 -0.73 -21.99
CA PRO A 78 -14.26 -1.06 -20.60
C PRO A 78 -13.07 -0.81 -19.66
N VAL A 79 -11.84 -1.14 -20.10
CA VAL A 79 -10.62 -0.91 -19.31
C VAL A 79 -10.31 0.58 -19.14
N GLN A 80 -10.54 1.39 -20.18
CA GLN A 80 -10.36 2.84 -20.07
C GLN A 80 -11.38 3.45 -19.09
N ALA A 81 -12.64 3.05 -19.19
CA ALA A 81 -13.69 3.50 -18.27
C ALA A 81 -13.40 3.08 -16.82
N ALA A 82 -12.97 1.83 -16.59
CA ALA A 82 -12.62 1.33 -15.27
C ALA A 82 -11.42 2.07 -14.65
N ASN A 83 -10.37 2.33 -15.44
CA ASN A 83 -9.23 3.13 -14.98
C ASN A 83 -9.62 4.57 -14.65
N MET A 84 -10.46 5.21 -15.47
CA MET A 84 -10.97 6.55 -15.18
C MET A 84 -11.77 6.57 -13.88
N ALA A 85 -12.65 5.60 -13.66
CA ALA A 85 -13.39 5.46 -12.41
C ALA A 85 -12.45 5.24 -11.21
N ALA A 86 -11.39 4.44 -11.36
CA ALA A 86 -10.39 4.21 -10.32
C ALA A 86 -9.61 5.50 -9.95
N MET A 87 -9.26 6.32 -10.95
CA MET A 87 -8.61 7.61 -10.70
C MET A 87 -9.54 8.60 -9.99
N GLU A 88 -10.84 8.56 -10.28
CA GLU A 88 -11.83 9.42 -9.62
C GLU A 88 -11.94 9.14 -8.11
N VAL A 89 -11.71 7.89 -7.67
CA VAL A 89 -11.71 7.50 -6.25
C VAL A 89 -10.77 8.38 -5.40
N MET A 90 -9.64 8.81 -5.96
CA MET A 90 -8.70 9.66 -5.23
C MET A 90 -8.87 11.16 -5.50
N HIS A 91 -9.42 11.57 -6.65
CA HIS A 91 -9.33 12.95 -7.12
C HIS A 91 -9.99 13.97 -6.17
N GLY A 92 -11.26 13.75 -5.83
CA GLY A 92 -12.00 14.63 -4.92
C GLY A 92 -11.37 14.70 -3.53
N PRO A 93 -11.20 13.56 -2.83
CA PRO A 93 -10.63 13.54 -1.49
C PRO A 93 -9.18 14.04 -1.41
N MET A 94 -8.36 13.82 -2.45
CA MET A 94 -7.00 14.37 -2.50
C MET A 94 -7.01 15.89 -2.64
N THR A 95 -7.92 16.44 -3.46
CA THR A 95 -8.11 17.89 -3.60
C THR A 95 -8.59 18.51 -2.29
N ALA A 96 -9.51 17.85 -1.60
CA ALA A 96 -9.97 18.24 -0.27
C ALA A 96 -8.82 18.27 0.75
N ALA A 97 -8.01 17.21 0.79
CA ALA A 97 -6.85 17.13 1.69
C ALA A 97 -5.82 18.24 1.44
N ALA A 98 -5.65 18.69 0.19
CA ALA A 98 -4.73 19.79 -0.15
C ALA A 98 -5.18 21.16 0.40
N ALA A 99 -6.44 21.31 0.82
CA ALA A 99 -6.95 22.52 1.45
C ALA A 99 -6.76 22.54 2.99
N ILE A 100 -6.25 21.46 3.58
CA ILE A 100 -5.99 21.37 5.02
C ILE A 100 -4.72 22.15 5.37
N GLU A 101 -4.80 23.07 6.34
CA GLU A 101 -3.65 23.88 6.77
C GLU A 101 -2.63 23.09 7.62
N ASP A 102 -3.11 22.12 8.41
CA ASP A 102 -2.26 21.21 9.18
C ASP A 102 -1.55 20.24 8.23
N ALA A 103 -0.22 20.35 8.13
CA ALA A 103 0.56 19.60 7.15
C ALA A 103 0.53 18.07 7.40
N ASP A 104 0.51 17.64 8.66
CA ASP A 104 0.51 16.22 9.01
C ASP A 104 -0.86 15.62 8.69
N LEU A 105 -1.94 16.33 9.00
CA LEU A 105 -3.30 15.91 8.64
C LEU A 105 -3.51 15.93 7.13
N ALA A 106 -3.03 16.97 6.43
CA ALA A 106 -3.07 17.07 4.98
C ALA A 106 -2.36 15.87 4.32
N PHE A 107 -1.16 15.53 4.80
CA PHE A 107 -0.37 14.40 4.31
C PHE A 107 -1.12 13.08 4.50
N ASN A 108 -1.57 12.78 5.71
CA ASN A 108 -2.24 11.51 6.00
C ASN A 108 -3.56 11.38 5.22
N CYS A 109 -4.40 12.42 5.21
CA CYS A 109 -5.65 12.39 4.47
C CYS A 109 -5.44 12.29 2.95
N GLY A 110 -4.45 13.02 2.41
CA GLY A 110 -4.11 12.98 0.99
C GLY A 110 -3.55 11.63 0.56
N MET A 111 -2.68 11.02 1.38
CA MET A 111 -2.09 9.71 1.09
C MET A 111 -3.10 8.57 1.27
N ILE A 112 -4.04 8.65 2.21
CA ILE A 112 -5.17 7.71 2.29
C ILE A 112 -5.97 7.75 0.98
N ALA A 113 -6.29 8.95 0.46
CA ALA A 113 -7.02 9.09 -0.79
C ALA A 113 -6.23 8.53 -1.98
N HIS A 114 -4.95 8.91 -2.10
CA HIS A 114 -4.07 8.45 -3.16
C HIS A 114 -3.92 6.92 -3.17
N HIS A 115 -3.71 6.31 -2.01
CA HIS A 115 -3.59 4.85 -1.89
C HIS A 115 -4.88 4.13 -2.29
N ARG A 116 -6.06 4.67 -1.95
CA ARG A 116 -7.33 4.08 -2.42
C ARG A 116 -7.48 4.11 -3.94
N GLY A 117 -7.06 5.21 -4.58
CA GLY A 117 -7.02 5.28 -6.04
C GLY A 117 -6.08 4.24 -6.65
N ALA A 118 -4.88 4.11 -6.10
CA ALA A 118 -3.90 3.11 -6.55
C ALA A 118 -4.37 1.67 -6.33
N ILE A 119 -5.03 1.36 -5.20
CA ILE A 119 -5.68 0.07 -4.97
C ILE A 119 -6.80 -0.17 -5.99
N ALA A 120 -7.61 0.83 -6.31
CA ALA A 120 -8.65 0.72 -7.31
C ALA A 120 -8.07 0.39 -8.69
N MET A 121 -6.98 1.06 -9.10
CA MET A 121 -6.27 0.75 -10.35
C MET A 121 -5.64 -0.64 -10.36
N ALA A 122 -5.04 -1.05 -9.23
CA ALA A 122 -4.49 -2.40 -9.09
C ALA A 122 -5.59 -3.46 -9.26
N LYS A 123 -6.80 -3.21 -8.75
CA LYS A 123 -7.96 -4.10 -8.98
C LYS A 123 -8.37 -4.16 -10.45
N VAL A 124 -8.31 -3.04 -11.19
CA VAL A 124 -8.54 -3.02 -12.64
C VAL A 124 -7.50 -3.90 -13.36
N GLU A 125 -6.22 -3.85 -12.98
CA GLU A 125 -5.20 -4.75 -13.52
C GLU A 125 -5.49 -6.22 -13.20
N LEU A 126 -5.95 -6.54 -11.99
CA LEU A 126 -6.33 -7.91 -11.64
C LEU A 126 -7.56 -8.42 -12.39
N GLU A 127 -8.47 -7.54 -12.79
CA GLU A 127 -9.67 -7.89 -13.54
C GLU A 127 -9.38 -8.06 -15.04
N HIS A 128 -8.60 -7.15 -15.63
CA HIS A 128 -8.44 -7.08 -17.09
C HIS A 128 -7.05 -7.44 -17.61
N GLY A 129 -6.04 -7.36 -16.75
CA GLY A 129 -4.64 -7.62 -17.07
C GLY A 129 -4.35 -9.10 -17.31
N LYS A 130 -3.43 -9.36 -18.23
CA LYS A 130 -3.04 -10.72 -18.67
C LYS A 130 -1.59 -11.07 -18.36
N ASP A 131 -0.74 -10.06 -18.16
CA ASP A 131 0.67 -10.26 -17.86
C ASP A 131 0.83 -10.70 -16.39
N THR A 132 1.53 -11.80 -16.15
CA THR A 132 1.65 -12.37 -14.82
C THR A 132 2.47 -11.48 -13.88
N ALA A 133 3.50 -10.79 -14.39
CA ALA A 133 4.32 -9.92 -13.56
C ALA A 133 3.55 -8.66 -13.12
N SER A 134 2.78 -8.05 -14.02
CA SER A 134 1.91 -6.91 -13.70
C SER A 134 0.84 -7.25 -12.67
N ARG A 135 0.21 -8.42 -12.81
CA ARG A 135 -0.79 -8.90 -11.83
C ARG A 135 -0.17 -9.17 -10.46
N THR A 136 0.99 -9.82 -10.42
CA THR A 136 1.73 -10.02 -9.16
C THR A 136 2.14 -8.69 -8.52
N LEU A 137 2.49 -7.68 -9.32
CA LEU A 137 2.76 -6.35 -8.80
C LEU A 137 1.48 -5.71 -8.23
N ALA A 138 0.34 -5.84 -8.90
CA ALA A 138 -0.94 -5.33 -8.42
C ALA A 138 -1.35 -5.94 -7.07
N GLU A 139 -1.20 -7.26 -6.88
CA GLU A 139 -1.43 -7.92 -5.59
C GLU A 139 -0.54 -7.36 -4.48
N LYS A 140 0.75 -7.14 -4.77
CA LYS A 140 1.70 -6.54 -3.80
C LYS A 140 1.33 -5.10 -3.44
N ILE A 141 0.92 -4.31 -4.44
CA ILE A 141 0.46 -2.93 -4.24
C ILE A 141 -0.74 -2.91 -3.30
N ILE A 142 -1.73 -3.79 -3.52
CA ILE A 142 -2.92 -3.86 -2.67
C ILE A 142 -2.53 -4.17 -1.22
N ALA A 143 -1.74 -5.23 -0.99
CA ALA A 143 -1.37 -5.64 0.36
C ALA A 143 -0.56 -4.57 1.12
N ALA A 144 0.40 -3.94 0.44
CA ALA A 144 1.21 -2.88 1.05
C ALA A 144 0.36 -1.65 1.38
N GLN A 145 -0.43 -1.16 0.43
CA GLN A 145 -1.16 0.09 0.60
C GLN A 145 -2.37 -0.05 1.53
N GLU A 146 -2.97 -1.23 1.67
CA GLU A 146 -3.96 -1.49 2.72
C GLU A 146 -3.35 -1.37 4.13
N THR A 147 -2.09 -1.81 4.30
CA THR A 147 -1.36 -1.65 5.57
C THR A 147 -1.06 -0.18 5.84
N GLU A 148 -0.54 0.55 4.85
CA GLU A 148 -0.23 1.98 4.97
C GLU A 148 -1.49 2.83 5.25
N ILE A 149 -2.63 2.51 4.63
CA ILE A 149 -3.92 3.15 4.94
C ILE A 149 -4.31 2.95 6.40
N ALA A 150 -4.11 1.75 6.95
CA ALA A 150 -4.42 1.46 8.34
C ALA A 150 -3.54 2.28 9.30
N GLU A 151 -2.24 2.40 9.00
CA GLU A 151 -1.30 3.21 9.79
C GLU A 151 -1.68 4.70 9.79
N MET A 152 -1.96 5.27 8.62
CA MET A 152 -2.37 6.67 8.49
C MET A 152 -3.75 6.92 9.12
N THR A 153 -4.68 5.99 8.99
CA THR A 153 -6.02 6.09 9.61
C THR A 153 -5.89 6.12 11.14
N ALA A 154 -5.11 5.21 11.72
CA ALA A 154 -4.84 5.19 13.16
C ALA A 154 -4.16 6.48 13.62
N TRP A 155 -3.24 7.02 12.82
CA TRP A 155 -2.62 8.32 13.11
C TRP A 155 -3.67 9.44 13.15
N VAL A 156 -4.54 9.54 12.13
CA VAL A 156 -5.58 10.57 12.05
C VAL A 156 -6.54 10.47 13.25
N GLU A 157 -6.98 9.27 13.60
CA GLU A 157 -7.88 9.06 14.75
C GLU A 157 -7.25 9.45 16.09
N ALA A 158 -5.95 9.27 16.24
CA ALA A 158 -5.23 9.60 17.47
C ALA A 158 -4.85 11.08 17.60
N HIS A 159 -4.73 11.82 16.49
CA HIS A 159 -4.12 13.16 16.48
C HIS A 159 -5.02 14.28 15.92
N ALA A 160 -6.01 13.96 15.09
CA ALA A 160 -6.92 14.97 14.59
C ALA A 160 -7.83 15.48 15.72
N LYS A 161 -7.84 16.80 15.94
CA LYS A 161 -8.65 17.49 16.96
C LYS A 161 -9.90 18.11 16.36
#